data_AF-A0A2U3NJV9-F1
#
_entry.id   AF-A0A2U3NJV9-F1
#
_cell.length_a   1.000
_cell.length_b   1.000
_cell.length_c   1.000
_cell.angle_alpha   90.00
_cell.angle_beta   90.00
_cell.angle_gamma   90.00
#
_symmetry.space_group_name_H-M   'P 1'
#
loop_
_entity.id
_entity.type
_entity.pdbx_description
1 polymer ?
#
loop_
_entity_poly.entity_id
_entity_poly.type
_entity_poly.pdbx_seq_one_letter_code
_entity_poly.pdbx_strand_id
1 'polypeptide(L)'
;MTTLGETTESIEATALDEDKDGTTHRDSDAIDTDEAPDDEPDDRRERRPIAWTRVFAIGVLPAVALVLAIAAGYFRWVAGSADDLARARSESVRAASEDTVVLLSYKADSVEKDLGAARERLTGEFKDAYAELTRQVVIPGAKEKHISSTAKVNAAASVSATGNHAVVVLFVDQTVTIGEGAPTDTQPVVRVTLDKLNGRWLVSRFDPV
;
A
#
# COMPACT_ATOMS: atom_id res chain seq x y z
N MET A 1 -38.84 -9.99 20.52
CA MET A 1 -38.37 -8.65 20.90
C MET A 1 -37.61 -8.12 19.69
N THR A 2 -38.34 -7.47 18.77
CA THR A 2 -37.82 -6.98 17.49
C THR A 2 -38.13 -5.51 17.44
N THR A 3 -37.10 -4.67 17.51
CA THR A 3 -37.25 -3.21 17.48
C THR A 3 -37.04 -2.71 16.06
N LEU A 4 -38.03 -1.95 15.60
CA LEU A 4 -38.04 -1.18 14.36
C LEU A 4 -36.92 -0.13 14.31
N GLY A 5 -36.55 0.25 13.10
CA GLY A 5 -35.70 1.41 12.80
C GLY A 5 -35.70 1.72 11.31
N GLU A 6 -36.86 2.07 10.77
CA GLU A 6 -37.01 2.85 9.53
C GLU A 6 -36.45 4.26 9.76
N THR A 7 -35.81 4.84 8.74
CA THR A 7 -36.18 6.13 8.10
C THR A 7 -35.00 6.58 7.22
N THR A 8 -35.20 6.42 5.91
CA THR A 8 -34.52 7.16 4.85
C THR A 8 -35.55 8.14 4.29
N GLU A 9 -35.21 9.42 4.16
CA GLU A 9 -35.27 10.16 2.89
C GLU A 9 -35.29 11.69 3.06
N SER A 10 -34.43 12.31 2.25
CA SER A 10 -34.69 13.44 1.37
C SER A 10 -35.22 14.75 1.99
N ILE A 11 -34.36 15.76 2.02
CA ILE A 11 -34.78 17.17 2.06
C ILE A 11 -34.32 17.84 0.77
N GLU A 12 -35.31 18.14 -0.06
CA GLU A 12 -35.26 18.88 -1.31
C GLU A 12 -35.13 20.38 -1.06
N ALA A 13 -34.43 21.07 -1.96
CA ALA A 13 -34.29 22.51 -2.00
C ALA A 13 -35.38 23.13 -2.90
N THR A 14 -35.90 24.33 -2.56
CA THR A 14 -36.17 25.46 -3.49
C THR A 14 -36.96 26.59 -2.80
N ALA A 15 -36.69 27.81 -3.27
CA ALA A 15 -37.02 29.14 -2.75
C ALA A 15 -38.36 29.74 -3.28
N LEU A 16 -38.60 31.02 -2.90
CA LEU A 16 -39.56 32.04 -3.41
C LEU A 16 -40.94 31.99 -2.73
N ASP A 17 -41.65 33.06 -2.31
CA ASP A 17 -41.73 34.51 -2.63
C ASP A 17 -42.43 35.23 -1.42
N GLU A 18 -42.15 36.51 -1.08
CA GLU A 18 -42.92 37.75 -1.42
C GLU A 18 -44.39 37.74 -0.90
N ASP A 19 -45.05 38.74 -0.30
CA ASP A 19 -44.88 40.10 0.24
C ASP A 19 -46.26 40.45 0.89
N LYS A 20 -46.36 41.63 1.52
CA LYS A 20 -47.56 42.41 1.91
C LYS A 20 -48.12 42.22 3.32
N ASP A 21 -48.67 43.22 4.00
CA ASP A 21 -48.73 44.69 3.96
C ASP A 21 -49.69 45.02 5.14
N GLY A 22 -49.60 46.18 5.78
CA GLY A 22 -50.66 46.59 6.73
C GLY A 22 -50.27 47.46 7.91
N THR A 23 -49.83 48.68 7.62
CA THR A 23 -49.82 49.87 8.50
C THR A 23 -51.19 50.06 9.19
N THR A 24 -51.36 50.52 10.44
CA THR A 24 -51.32 51.95 10.86
C THR A 24 -51.86 52.07 12.30
N HIS A 25 -51.22 52.83 13.19
CA HIS A 25 -51.97 53.76 14.04
C HIS A 25 -51.20 55.04 14.26
N ARG A 26 -51.98 56.12 14.22
CA ARG A 26 -51.66 57.52 14.01
C ARG A 26 -51.60 58.18 15.39
N ASP A 27 -50.67 59.09 15.60
CA ASP A 27 -51.07 60.34 16.24
C ASP A 27 -50.24 61.51 15.70
N SER A 28 -50.97 62.57 15.39
CA SER A 28 -50.50 63.85 14.89
C SER A 28 -50.55 64.83 16.05
N ASP A 29 -49.51 65.63 16.24
CA ASP A 29 -49.76 67.03 16.61
C ASP A 29 -48.69 67.99 16.07
N ALA A 30 -49.16 69.22 15.82
CA ALA A 30 -48.66 70.31 14.98
C ALA A 30 -47.27 70.90 15.36
N ILE A 31 -46.39 71.23 14.39
CA ILE A 31 -46.10 72.55 13.74
C ILE A 31 -45.79 73.70 14.72
N ASP A 32 -44.54 74.23 14.75
CA ASP A 32 -44.14 75.46 14.01
C ASP A 32 -42.66 75.87 14.28
N THR A 33 -41.98 76.29 13.21
CA THR A 33 -40.91 77.30 13.03
C THR A 33 -39.99 77.69 14.19
N ASP A 34 -38.65 77.57 14.02
CA ASP A 34 -37.76 78.74 13.87
C ASP A 34 -36.32 78.36 13.43
N GLU A 35 -35.67 79.36 12.86
CA GLU A 35 -34.43 79.49 12.11
C GLU A 35 -33.13 79.07 12.84
N ALA A 36 -32.09 78.78 12.04
CA ALA A 36 -30.74 78.36 12.45
C ALA A 36 -29.95 79.45 13.22
N PRO A 37 -28.78 79.12 13.81
CA PRO A 37 -27.54 79.35 13.06
C PRO A 37 -26.40 78.34 13.28
N ASP A 38 -25.42 78.43 12.37
CA ASP A 38 -24.16 77.70 12.24
C ASP A 38 -23.32 77.56 13.52
N ASP A 39 -22.62 76.41 13.67
CA ASP A 39 -21.16 76.33 13.90
C ASP A 39 -20.68 74.86 13.94
N GLU A 40 -19.68 74.56 13.10
CA GLU A 40 -18.93 73.28 13.01
C GLU A 40 -18.14 72.95 14.31
N PRO A 41 -17.82 71.67 14.58
CA PRO A 41 -16.59 71.11 14.01
C PRO A 41 -16.79 69.77 13.31
N ASP A 42 -16.20 69.71 12.13
CA ASP A 42 -15.81 68.53 11.38
C ASP A 42 -15.12 67.48 12.27
N ASP A 43 -15.85 66.43 12.60
CA ASP A 43 -15.29 65.19 13.14
C ASP A 43 -15.82 64.03 12.30
N ARG A 44 -15.54 64.07 10.99
CA ARG A 44 -15.56 62.87 10.16
C ARG A 44 -14.50 61.92 10.67
N ARG A 45 -14.87 61.11 11.67
CA ARG A 45 -14.17 59.87 11.98
C ARG A 45 -14.21 59.00 10.74
N GLU A 46 -13.19 59.12 9.92
CA GLU A 46 -12.84 58.15 8.89
C GLU A 46 -12.75 56.80 9.58
N ARG A 47 -13.83 56.00 9.49
CA ARG A 47 -13.78 54.59 9.79
C ARG A 47 -12.87 53.98 8.73
N ARG A 48 -11.56 53.99 8.98
CA ARG A 48 -10.59 53.21 8.21
C ARG A 48 -11.13 51.78 8.18
N PRO A 49 -11.54 51.24 7.02
CA PRO A 49 -11.91 49.84 6.97
C PRO A 49 -10.63 49.08 7.30
N ILE A 50 -10.61 48.45 8.47
CA ILE A 50 -9.52 47.59 8.90
C ILE A 50 -9.30 46.63 7.74
N ALA A 51 -8.07 46.56 7.22
CA ALA A 51 -7.71 45.74 6.07
C ALA A 51 -7.74 44.25 6.44
N TRP A 52 -8.92 43.72 6.77
CA TRP A 52 -9.18 42.31 7.01
C TRP A 52 -8.76 41.49 5.79
N THR A 53 -8.84 42.05 4.59
CA THR A 53 -8.32 41.46 3.35
C THR A 53 -6.80 41.24 3.39
N ARG A 54 -6.02 42.12 4.02
CA ARG A 54 -4.57 41.94 4.17
C ARG A 54 -4.24 40.90 5.26
N VAL A 55 -5.04 40.83 6.33
CA VAL A 55 -4.88 39.80 7.38
C VAL A 55 -5.28 38.42 6.85
N PHE A 56 -6.36 38.32 6.07
CA PHE A 56 -6.75 37.10 5.37
C PHE A 56 -5.71 36.68 4.32
N ALA A 57 -5.22 37.61 3.50
CA ALA A 57 -4.23 37.31 2.46
C ALA A 57 -2.85 36.91 3.02
N ILE A 58 -2.43 37.47 4.17
CA ILE A 58 -1.10 37.23 4.74
C ILE A 58 -1.12 36.13 5.81
N GLY A 59 -2.27 35.81 6.41
CA GLY A 59 -2.39 34.74 7.42
C GLY A 59 -3.11 33.49 6.93
N VAL A 60 -4.28 33.64 6.31
CA VAL A 60 -5.13 32.50 5.90
C VAL A 60 -4.56 31.83 4.66
N LEU A 61 -4.10 32.60 3.67
CA LEU A 61 -3.54 32.04 2.44
C LEU A 61 -2.30 31.14 2.69
N PRO A 62 -1.27 31.54 3.47
CA PRO A 62 -0.16 30.64 3.76
C PRO A 62 -0.54 29.49 4.67
N ALA A 63 -1.50 29.67 5.59
CA ALA A 63 -2.00 28.56 6.41
C ALA A 63 -2.68 27.49 5.54
N VAL A 64 -3.54 27.90 4.59
CA VAL A 64 -4.16 27.00 3.63
C VAL A 64 -3.10 26.34 2.74
N ALA A 65 -2.12 27.10 2.23
CA ALA A 65 -1.03 26.54 1.44
C ALA A 65 -0.21 25.50 2.22
N LEU A 66 0.06 25.74 3.50
CA LEU A 66 0.77 24.80 4.38
C LEU A 66 -0.04 23.53 4.60
N VAL A 67 -1.35 23.64 4.88
CA VAL A 67 -2.24 22.48 5.03
C VAL A 67 -2.29 21.66 3.74
N LEU A 68 -2.40 22.31 2.58
CA LEU A 68 -2.37 21.62 1.28
C LEU A 68 -1.02 20.93 1.02
N ALA A 69 0.10 21.55 1.39
CA ALA A 69 1.42 20.94 1.25
C ALA A 69 1.58 19.69 2.14
N ILE A 70 1.11 19.76 3.39
CA ILE A 70 1.11 18.61 4.31
C ILE A 70 0.20 17.51 3.76
N ALA A 71 -1.01 17.84 3.31
CA ALA A 71 -1.95 16.89 2.73
C ALA A 71 -1.38 16.22 1.47
N ALA A 72 -0.77 16.99 0.56
CA ALA A 72 -0.12 16.46 -0.64
C ALA A 72 1.09 15.58 -0.31
N GLY A 73 1.90 15.95 0.68
CA GLY A 73 3.02 15.15 1.17
C GLY A 73 2.56 13.83 1.77
N TYR A 74 1.53 13.87 2.62
CA TYR A 74 0.93 12.67 3.21
C TYR A 74 0.32 11.76 2.13
N PHE A 75 -0.47 12.32 1.21
CA PHE A 75 -1.09 11.54 0.14
C PHE A 75 -0.05 10.88 -0.76
N ARG A 76 1.04 11.58 -1.11
CA ARG A 76 2.14 11.00 -1.89
C ARG A 76 2.88 9.91 -1.12
N TRP A 77 3.05 10.06 0.19
CA TRP A 77 3.68 9.03 1.02
C TRP A 77 2.79 7.77 1.12
N VAL A 78 1.49 7.92 1.32
CA VAL A 78 0.54 6.80 1.37
C VAL A 78 0.45 6.10 0.01
N ALA A 79 0.35 6.87 -1.08
CA ALA A 79 0.31 6.31 -2.43
C ALA A 79 1.61 5.57 -2.78
N GLY A 80 2.77 6.17 -2.51
CA GLY A 80 4.07 5.53 -2.74
C GLY A 80 4.26 4.26 -1.91
N SER A 81 3.82 4.27 -0.65
CA SER A 81 3.91 3.08 0.22
C SER A 81 3.05 1.92 -0.28
N ALA A 82 1.88 2.21 -0.86
CA ALA A 82 1.01 1.20 -1.45
C ALA A 82 1.63 0.59 -2.72
N ASP A 83 2.22 1.43 -3.57
CA ASP A 83 2.91 1.00 -4.80
C ASP A 83 4.15 0.16 -4.48
N ASP A 84 4.95 0.57 -3.49
CA ASP A 84 6.13 -0.16 -3.06
C ASP A 84 5.77 -1.55 -2.50
N LEU A 85 4.66 -1.64 -1.77
CA LEU A 85 4.15 -2.91 -1.25
C LEU A 85 3.66 -3.83 -2.38
N ALA A 86 2.95 -3.27 -3.37
CA ALA A 86 2.49 -4.03 -4.53
C ALA A 86 3.67 -4.55 -5.36
N ARG A 87 4.70 -3.71 -5.57
CA ARG A 87 5.96 -4.11 -6.20
C ARG A 87 6.66 -5.20 -5.41
N ALA A 88 6.85 -5.02 -4.10
CA ALA A 88 7.47 -6.00 -3.24
C ALA A 88 6.77 -7.36 -3.33
N ARG A 89 5.43 -7.42 -3.31
CA ARG A 89 4.66 -8.65 -3.52
C ARG A 89 4.96 -9.30 -4.87
N SER A 90 4.88 -8.54 -5.96
CA SER A 90 5.10 -9.08 -7.30
C SER A 90 6.53 -9.58 -7.50
N GLU A 91 7.51 -8.81 -7.04
CA GLU A 91 8.93 -9.14 -7.10
C GLU A 91 9.25 -10.38 -6.25
N SER A 92 8.73 -10.43 -5.02
CA SER A 92 8.98 -11.54 -4.12
C SER A 92 8.35 -12.83 -4.61
N VAL A 93 7.12 -12.78 -5.16
CA VAL A 93 6.46 -13.96 -5.75
C VAL A 93 7.25 -14.48 -6.94
N ARG A 94 7.72 -13.58 -7.82
CA ARG A 94 8.56 -13.97 -8.96
C ARG A 94 9.87 -14.58 -8.49
N ALA A 95 10.59 -13.91 -7.60
CA ALA A 95 11.86 -14.40 -7.06
C ALA A 95 11.69 -15.76 -6.38
N ALA A 96 10.66 -15.92 -5.53
CA ALA A 96 10.35 -17.18 -4.88
C ALA A 96 10.08 -18.30 -5.90
N SER A 97 9.37 -17.98 -6.98
CA SER A 97 9.05 -18.97 -8.03
C SER A 97 10.31 -19.41 -8.77
N GLU A 98 11.14 -18.46 -9.21
CA GLU A 98 12.40 -18.72 -9.90
C GLU A 98 13.40 -19.47 -9.01
N ASP A 99 13.50 -19.09 -7.74
CA ASP A 99 14.42 -19.71 -6.79
C ASP A 99 13.96 -21.11 -6.39
N THR A 100 12.65 -21.33 -6.22
CA THR A 100 12.09 -22.67 -5.97
C THR A 100 12.41 -23.63 -7.11
N VAL A 101 12.25 -23.20 -8.36
CA VAL A 101 12.61 -24.03 -9.53
C VAL A 101 14.09 -24.42 -9.48
N VAL A 102 14.98 -23.48 -9.18
CA VAL A 102 16.43 -23.74 -9.11
C VAL A 102 16.80 -24.60 -7.90
N LEU A 103 16.10 -24.48 -6.78
CA LEU A 103 16.35 -25.29 -5.60
C LEU A 103 15.92 -26.76 -5.78
N LEU A 104 14.82 -26.99 -6.49
CA LEU A 104 14.24 -28.33 -6.65
C LEU A 104 14.67 -29.01 -7.96
N SER A 105 15.35 -28.30 -8.86
CA SER A 105 15.80 -28.86 -10.14
C SER A 105 17.30 -29.08 -10.17
N TYR A 106 17.72 -30.31 -10.47
CA TYR A 106 19.13 -30.66 -10.67
C TYR A 106 19.24 -31.92 -11.54
N LYS A 107 20.39 -32.11 -12.16
CA LYS A 107 20.73 -33.35 -12.87
C LYS A 107 21.90 -34.04 -12.20
N ALA A 108 21.97 -35.36 -12.29
CA ALA A 108 23.06 -36.15 -11.72
C ALA A 108 24.45 -35.66 -12.20
N ASP A 109 24.58 -35.33 -13.49
CA ASP A 109 25.85 -34.91 -14.10
C ASP A 109 26.30 -33.50 -13.70
N SER A 110 25.35 -32.62 -13.37
CA SER A 110 25.59 -31.21 -13.03
C SER A 110 25.21 -30.85 -11.61
N VAL A 111 25.02 -31.83 -10.73
CA VAL A 111 24.43 -31.63 -9.40
C VAL A 111 25.21 -30.63 -8.55
N GLU A 112 26.55 -30.64 -8.58
CA GLU A 112 27.36 -29.65 -7.86
C GLU A 112 27.14 -28.23 -8.37
N LYS A 113 27.00 -28.07 -9.69
CA LYS A 113 26.81 -26.78 -10.32
C LYS A 113 25.40 -26.26 -10.04
N ASP A 114 24.40 -27.12 -10.22
CA ASP A 114 22.99 -26.75 -10.07
C ASP A 114 22.69 -26.38 -8.61
N LEU A 115 23.09 -27.23 -7.66
CA LEU A 115 22.87 -26.97 -6.23
C LEU A 115 23.82 -25.88 -5.69
N GLY A 116 24.99 -25.71 -6.30
CA GLY A 116 25.88 -24.58 -6.03
C GLY A 116 25.24 -23.24 -6.39
N ALA A 117 24.63 -23.16 -7.58
CA ALA A 117 23.90 -21.97 -8.04
C ALA A 117 22.63 -21.71 -7.19
N ALA A 118 21.93 -22.77 -6.78
CA ALA A 118 20.81 -22.66 -5.85
C ALA A 118 21.24 -22.02 -4.52
N ARG A 119 22.38 -22.45 -3.95
CA ARG A 119 22.93 -21.90 -2.70
C ARG A 119 23.21 -20.40 -2.76
N GLU A 120 23.53 -19.84 -3.92
CA GLU A 120 23.78 -18.40 -4.08
C GLU A 120 22.51 -17.55 -3.96
N ARG A 121 21.33 -18.16 -4.15
CA ARG A 121 20.01 -17.55 -3.97
C ARG A 121 19.51 -17.66 -2.54
N LEU A 122 20.29 -18.28 -1.65
CA LEU A 122 19.95 -18.49 -0.25
C LEU A 122 20.67 -17.50 0.66
N THR A 123 20.09 -17.28 1.83
CA THR A 123 20.67 -16.47 2.89
C THR A 123 20.40 -17.05 4.29
N GLY A 124 21.04 -16.47 5.30
CA GLY A 124 20.88 -16.86 6.70
C GLY A 124 21.27 -18.30 6.97
N GLU A 125 20.73 -18.85 8.06
CA GLU A 125 21.01 -20.22 8.52
C GLU A 125 20.55 -21.28 7.50
N PHE A 126 19.50 -21.00 6.74
CA PHE A 126 19.00 -21.92 5.72
C PHE A 126 20.04 -22.19 4.63
N LYS A 127 20.83 -21.18 4.24
CA LYS A 127 21.93 -21.36 3.29
C LYS A 127 22.95 -22.39 3.78
N ASP A 128 23.30 -22.33 5.06
CA ASP A 128 24.32 -23.19 5.66
C ASP A 128 23.80 -24.61 5.82
N ALA A 129 22.58 -24.77 6.33
CA ALA A 129 21.90 -26.06 6.44
C ALA A 129 21.72 -26.74 5.07
N TYR A 130 21.30 -25.97 4.05
CA TYR A 130 21.21 -26.45 2.68
C TYR A 130 22.58 -26.93 2.18
N ALA A 131 23.63 -26.13 2.36
CA ALA A 131 24.96 -26.47 1.89
C ALA A 131 25.50 -27.75 2.55
N GLU A 132 25.20 -27.97 3.82
CA GLU A 132 25.56 -29.20 4.53
C GLU A 132 24.81 -30.42 3.98
N LEU A 133 23.47 -30.37 3.94
CA LEU A 133 22.63 -31.47 3.47
C LEU A 133 22.97 -31.85 2.02
N THR A 134 23.18 -30.84 1.18
CA THR A 134 23.53 -31.04 -0.22
C THR A 134 24.87 -31.74 -0.37
N ARG A 135 25.90 -31.34 0.37
CA ARG A 135 27.23 -31.96 0.28
C ARG A 135 27.27 -33.37 0.86
N GLN A 136 26.57 -33.61 1.95
CA GLN A 136 26.63 -34.87 2.68
C GLN A 136 25.69 -35.94 2.11
N VAL A 137 24.54 -35.54 1.56
CA VAL A 137 23.46 -36.47 1.20
C VAL A 137 23.06 -36.35 -0.26
N VAL A 138 22.70 -35.14 -0.73
CA VAL A 138 22.05 -34.99 -2.04
C VAL A 138 23.04 -35.21 -3.19
N ILE A 139 24.23 -34.60 -3.15
CA ILE A 139 25.25 -34.74 -4.20
C ILE A 139 25.71 -36.20 -4.34
N PRO A 140 26.14 -36.89 -3.26
CA PRO A 140 26.54 -38.29 -3.36
C PRO A 140 25.39 -39.19 -3.85
N GLY A 141 24.20 -39.02 -3.28
CA GLY A 141 23.02 -39.80 -3.67
C GLY A 141 22.63 -39.59 -5.14
N ALA A 142 22.65 -38.35 -5.62
CA ALA A 142 22.35 -38.03 -7.01
C ALA A 142 23.34 -38.65 -7.98
N LYS A 143 24.64 -38.65 -7.65
CA LYS A 143 25.68 -39.26 -8.49
C LYS A 143 25.63 -40.78 -8.49
N GLU A 144 25.48 -41.39 -7.32
CA GLU A 144 25.46 -42.85 -7.21
C GLU A 144 24.22 -43.46 -7.86
N LYS A 145 23.05 -42.84 -7.66
CA LYS A 145 21.76 -43.34 -8.14
C LYS A 145 21.29 -42.68 -9.43
N HIS A 146 22.10 -41.80 -10.02
CA HIS A 146 21.76 -41.03 -11.22
C HIS A 146 20.39 -40.34 -11.08
N ILE A 147 20.18 -39.67 -9.93
CA ILE A 147 18.92 -38.98 -9.65
C ILE A 147 18.95 -37.63 -10.33
N SER A 148 17.89 -37.34 -11.07
CA SER A 148 17.61 -36.02 -11.62
C SER A 148 16.21 -35.59 -11.19
N SER A 149 16.06 -34.31 -10.90
CA SER A 149 14.77 -33.72 -10.58
C SER A 149 14.54 -32.46 -11.40
N THR A 150 13.31 -32.27 -11.84
CA THR A 150 12.86 -31.05 -12.50
C THR A 150 11.60 -30.57 -11.83
N ALA A 151 11.57 -29.30 -11.46
CA ALA A 151 10.44 -28.67 -10.84
C ALA A 151 9.88 -27.55 -11.71
N LYS A 152 8.57 -27.36 -11.64
CA LYS A 152 7.83 -26.30 -12.30
C LYS A 152 6.83 -25.70 -11.31
N VAL A 153 6.86 -24.39 -11.14
CA VAL A 153 5.85 -23.69 -10.34
C VAL A 153 4.60 -23.51 -11.19
N ASN A 154 3.49 -24.08 -10.74
CA ASN A 154 2.19 -23.96 -11.40
C ASN A 154 1.42 -22.74 -10.91
N ALA A 155 1.49 -22.48 -9.60
CA ALA A 155 0.84 -21.36 -8.98
C ALA A 155 1.68 -20.87 -7.80
N ALA A 156 1.62 -19.56 -7.54
CA ALA A 156 2.26 -18.94 -6.40
C ALA A 156 1.34 -17.87 -5.82
N ALA A 157 1.30 -17.78 -4.49
CA ALA A 157 0.47 -16.83 -3.77
C ALA A 157 1.31 -16.12 -2.70
N SER A 158 1.25 -14.78 -2.68
CA SER A 158 1.84 -14.00 -1.59
C SER A 158 0.99 -14.16 -0.34
N VAL A 159 1.60 -14.66 0.75
CA VAL A 159 0.98 -14.72 2.08
C VAL A 159 1.19 -13.39 2.80
N SER A 160 2.42 -12.88 2.75
CA SER A 160 2.78 -11.57 3.27
C SER A 160 3.91 -10.98 2.45
N ALA A 161 3.99 -9.66 2.38
CA ALA A 161 5.14 -8.96 1.84
C ALA A 161 5.27 -7.62 2.54
N THR A 162 6.51 -7.19 2.71
CA THR A 162 6.94 -5.89 3.21
C THR A 162 8.10 -5.42 2.32
N GLY A 163 8.65 -4.23 2.56
CA GLY A 163 9.77 -3.72 1.75
C GLY A 163 10.99 -4.65 1.70
N ASN A 164 11.25 -5.40 2.78
CA ASN A 164 12.47 -6.23 2.93
C ASN A 164 12.22 -7.69 3.28
N HIS A 165 10.97 -8.11 3.50
CA HIS A 165 10.64 -9.47 3.91
C HIS A 165 9.33 -9.91 3.26
N ALA A 166 9.27 -11.15 2.78
CA ALA A 166 8.08 -11.70 2.16
C ALA A 166 7.94 -13.21 2.42
N VAL A 167 6.70 -13.67 2.47
CA VAL A 167 6.35 -15.08 2.56
C VAL A 167 5.44 -15.42 1.39
N VAL A 168 5.80 -16.46 0.65
CA VAL A 168 5.11 -16.92 -0.55
C VAL A 168 4.83 -18.41 -0.40
N VAL A 169 3.64 -18.85 -0.78
CA VAL A 169 3.32 -20.28 -0.92
C VAL A 169 3.28 -20.62 -2.40
N LEU A 170 3.93 -21.72 -2.76
CA LEU A 170 4.04 -22.20 -4.13
C LEU A 170 3.52 -23.61 -4.26
N PHE A 171 2.79 -23.84 -5.35
CA PHE A 171 2.34 -25.14 -5.81
C PHE A 171 3.25 -25.56 -6.95
N VAL A 172 3.98 -26.65 -6.74
CA VAL A 172 5.04 -27.11 -7.64
C VAL A 172 4.64 -28.46 -8.21
N ASP A 173 4.85 -28.66 -9.51
CA ASP A 173 4.95 -29.98 -10.10
C ASP A 173 6.42 -30.37 -10.14
N GLN A 174 6.76 -31.51 -9.57
CA GLN A 174 8.11 -32.02 -9.54
C GLN A 174 8.14 -33.42 -10.16
N THR A 175 9.03 -33.60 -11.13
CA THR A 175 9.32 -34.89 -11.72
C THR A 175 10.69 -35.35 -11.24
N VAL A 176 10.78 -36.57 -10.72
CA VAL A 176 12.03 -37.19 -10.27
C VAL A 176 12.28 -38.45 -11.10
N THR A 177 13.50 -38.59 -11.62
CA THR A 177 13.94 -39.76 -12.36
C THR A 177 15.18 -40.34 -11.70
N ILE A 178 15.25 -41.66 -11.53
CA ILE A 178 16.36 -42.37 -10.90
C ILE A 178 16.94 -43.34 -11.93
N GLY A 179 18.16 -43.05 -12.40
CA GLY A 179 18.79 -43.82 -13.49
C GLY A 179 17.91 -43.87 -14.74
N GLU A 180 17.74 -45.05 -15.31
CA GLU A 180 16.86 -45.32 -16.46
C GLU A 180 15.42 -45.72 -16.05
N GLY A 181 15.06 -45.47 -14.79
CA GLY A 181 13.72 -45.78 -14.27
C GLY A 181 12.63 -44.85 -14.83
N ALA A 182 11.38 -45.25 -14.63
CA ALA A 182 10.24 -44.40 -14.99
C ALA A 182 10.24 -43.10 -14.14
N PRO A 183 9.96 -41.92 -14.74
CA PRO A 183 9.78 -40.69 -14.00
C PRO A 183 8.62 -40.80 -12.99
N THR A 184 8.81 -40.24 -11.81
CA THR A 184 7.78 -40.13 -10.76
C THR A 184 7.40 -38.67 -10.59
N ASP A 185 6.11 -38.38 -10.74
CA ASP A 185 5.57 -37.03 -10.55
C ASP A 185 5.02 -36.85 -9.14
N THR A 186 5.34 -35.71 -8.54
CA THR A 186 4.85 -35.27 -7.24
C THR A 186 4.41 -33.82 -7.33
N GLN A 187 3.51 -33.41 -6.42
CA GLN A 187 2.98 -32.04 -6.37
C GLN A 187 3.19 -31.43 -4.98
N PRO A 188 4.44 -31.10 -4.60
CA PRO A 188 4.69 -30.49 -3.30
C PRO A 188 4.13 -29.07 -3.23
N VAL A 189 3.59 -28.72 -2.05
CA VAL A 189 3.25 -27.34 -1.69
C VAL A 189 4.31 -26.85 -0.71
N VAL A 190 4.95 -25.74 -1.05
CA VAL A 190 6.09 -25.21 -0.28
C VAL A 190 5.84 -23.77 0.13
N ARG A 191 6.26 -23.45 1.35
CA ARG A 191 6.29 -22.09 1.89
C ARG A 191 7.73 -21.58 1.84
N VAL A 192 7.90 -20.48 1.14
CA VAL A 192 9.20 -19.84 0.93
C VAL A 192 9.19 -18.49 1.62
N THR A 193 10.17 -18.30 2.49
CA THR A 193 10.42 -17.01 3.15
C THR A 193 11.60 -16.35 2.46
N LEU A 194 11.44 -15.08 2.10
CA LEU A 194 12.44 -14.29 1.40
C LEU A 194 12.80 -13.05 2.20
N ASP A 195 14.10 -12.74 2.22
CA ASP A 195 14.65 -11.50 2.76
C ASP A 195 15.37 -10.74 1.65
N LYS A 196 15.11 -9.42 1.58
CA LYS A 196 15.74 -8.53 0.61
C LYS A 196 17.06 -8.02 1.18
N LEU A 197 18.16 -8.51 0.62
CA LEU A 197 19.52 -8.12 1.01
C LEU A 197 20.22 -7.47 -0.19
N ASN A 198 20.77 -6.27 0.01
CA ASN A 198 21.42 -5.50 -1.05
C ASN A 198 20.55 -5.33 -2.31
N GLY A 199 19.24 -5.13 -2.12
CA GLY A 199 18.28 -4.96 -3.21
C GLY A 199 17.84 -6.25 -3.91
N ARG A 200 18.37 -7.42 -3.52
CA ARG A 200 18.01 -8.72 -4.09
C ARG A 200 17.22 -9.56 -3.09
N TRP A 201 16.14 -10.17 -3.54
CA TRP A 201 15.40 -11.17 -2.76
C TRP A 201 16.22 -12.46 -2.70
N LEU A 202 16.42 -12.99 -1.49
CA LEU A 202 17.09 -14.25 -1.23
C LEU A 202 16.22 -15.10 -0.33
N VAL A 203 16.20 -16.41 -0.56
CA VAL A 203 15.42 -17.36 0.24
C VAL A 203 16.13 -17.58 1.58
N SER A 204 15.44 -17.25 2.67
CA SER A 204 15.92 -17.44 4.04
C SER A 204 15.29 -18.62 4.75
N ARG A 205 14.17 -19.15 4.23
CA ARG A 205 13.55 -20.38 4.71
C ARG A 205 12.76 -21.08 3.61
N PHE A 206 12.75 -22.40 3.64
CA PHE A 206 12.04 -23.25 2.70
C PHE A 206 11.42 -24.43 3.46
N ASP A 207 10.10 -24.44 3.61
CA ASP A 207 9.38 -25.44 4.39
C ASP A 207 8.26 -26.09 3.56
N PRO A 208 8.02 -27.40 3.68
CA PRO A 208 6.77 -28.00 3.19
C PRO A 208 5.57 -27.49 3.99
N VAL A 209 4.39 -27.43 3.36
CA VAL A 209 3.12 -27.04 4.01
C VAL A 209 2.36 -28.27 4.51
#